data_AF-F9P9D2-F1
#
_entry.id   AF-F9P9D2-F1
#
_cell.length_a   1.000
_cell.length_b   1.000
_cell.length_c   1.000
_cell.angle_alpha   90.00
_cell.angle_beta   90.00
_cell.angle_gamma   90.00
#
_symmetry.space_group_name_H-M   'P 1'
#
loop_
_entity.id
_entity.type
_entity.pdbx_description
1 polymer ?
#
loop_
_entity_poly.entity_id
_entity_poly.type
_entity_poly.pdbx_seq_one_letter_code
_entity_poly.pdbx_strand_id
1 'polypeptide(L)'
;MKEEQCTALVTAHHADDQAETIFMRILRGSRLFHISGMKEKQKFANGELIRPLLSFQKSDFPTIFHFEDWTNQENHYLRNRIRNDYFPILEKKIHN
;
A
#
# COMPACT_ATOMS: atom_id res chain seq x y z
N MET A 1 21.34 1.80 0.10
CA MET A 1 21.40 2.82 1.19
C MET A 1 22.76 2.89 1.84
N LYS A 2 23.32 1.80 2.39
CA LYS A 2 24.66 1.86 3.01
C LYS A 2 25.80 2.00 1.98
N GLU A 3 25.76 1.20 0.91
CA GLU A 3 26.76 1.22 -0.16
C GLU A 3 26.81 2.59 -0.86
N GLU A 4 25.66 3.05 -1.34
CA GLU A 4 25.50 4.37 -1.99
C GLU A 4 25.38 5.55 -1.01
N GLN A 5 25.62 5.35 0.29
CA GLN A 5 25.50 6.37 1.34
C GLN A 5 24.20 7.21 1.34
N CYS A 6 23.08 6.64 0.87
CA CYS A 6 21.80 7.34 0.84
C CYS A 6 21.25 7.58 2.25
N THR A 7 20.69 8.76 2.47
CA THR A 7 20.05 9.17 3.73
C THR A 7 18.55 8.88 3.78
N ALA A 8 17.91 8.64 2.63
CA ALA A 8 16.50 8.33 2.54
C ALA A 8 16.20 7.32 1.42
N LEU A 9 15.16 6.51 1.64
CA LEU A 9 14.48 5.70 0.64
C LEU A 9 13.07 6.26 0.47
N VAL A 10 12.72 6.66 -0.74
CA VAL A 10 11.38 7.18 -1.07
C VAL A 10 10.61 6.11 -1.83
N THR A 11 9.36 5.87 -1.46
CA THR A 11 8.50 4.87 -2.12
C THR A 11 7.17 5.49 -2.52
N ALA A 12 6.62 5.04 -3.64
CA ALA A 12 5.37 5.54 -4.23
C ALA A 12 4.10 4.94 -3.61
N HIS A 13 4.14 4.57 -2.31
CA HIS A 13 2.96 4.02 -1.65
C HIS A 13 1.85 5.07 -1.55
N HIS A 14 0.63 4.67 -1.87
CA HIS A 14 -0.56 5.51 -1.90
C HIS A 14 -1.64 5.05 -0.91
N ALA A 15 -2.79 5.74 -0.87
CA ALA A 15 -3.88 5.49 0.07
C ALA A 15 -4.54 4.11 -0.12
N ASP A 16 -4.58 3.57 -1.34
CA ASP A 16 -5.12 2.22 -1.57
C ASP A 16 -4.19 1.14 -0.98
N ASP A 17 -2.87 1.33 -1.07
CA ASP A 17 -1.90 0.46 -0.42
C ASP A 17 -2.08 0.46 1.11
N GLN A 18 -2.47 1.60 1.68
CA GLN A 18 -2.81 1.74 3.09
C GLN A 18 -4.04 0.93 3.45
N ALA A 19 -5.11 1.07 2.67
CA ALA A 19 -6.34 0.32 2.86
C ALA A 19 -6.05 -1.20 2.82
N GLU A 20 -5.30 -1.67 1.83
CA GLU A 20 -4.88 -3.08 1.72
C GLU A 20 -4.11 -3.54 2.96
N THR A 21 -3.14 -2.73 3.42
CA THR A 21 -2.31 -3.05 4.57
C THR A 21 -3.13 -3.16 5.84
N ILE A 22 -4.03 -2.20 6.06
CA ILE A 22 -4.95 -2.17 7.21
C ILE A 22 -5.91 -3.37 7.16
N PHE A 23 -6.49 -3.65 6.00
CA PHE A 23 -7.41 -4.77 5.83
C PHE A 23 -6.73 -6.12 6.06
N MET A 24 -5.52 -6.31 5.54
CA MET A 24 -4.70 -7.50 5.85
C MET A 24 -4.46 -7.66 7.36
N ARG A 25 -4.20 -6.56 8.08
CA ARG A 25 -3.99 -6.61 9.54
C ARG A 25 -5.26 -6.99 10.29
N ILE A 26 -6.42 -6.48 9.85
CA ILE A 26 -7.74 -6.84 10.37
C ILE A 26 -7.99 -8.35 10.19
N LEU A 27 -7.84 -8.85 8.96
CA LEU A 27 -8.07 -10.27 8.65
C LEU A 27 -7.16 -11.22 9.44
N ARG A 28 -5.95 -10.79 9.80
CA ARG A 28 -5.01 -11.57 10.62
C ARG A 28 -5.32 -11.54 12.12
N GLY A 29 -6.41 -10.91 12.55
CA GLY A 29 -6.81 -10.85 13.96
C GLY A 29 -5.95 -9.90 14.80
N SER A 30 -5.37 -8.86 14.19
CA SER A 30 -4.62 -7.85 14.93
C SER A 30 -5.55 -7.13 15.92
N ARG A 31 -5.15 -7.01 17.20
CA ARG A 31 -5.89 -6.20 18.17
C ARG A 31 -6.01 -4.77 17.63
N LEU A 32 -7.14 -4.09 17.87
CA LEU A 32 -7.45 -2.75 17.33
C LEU A 32 -6.30 -1.74 17.45
N PHE A 33 -5.52 -1.80 18.54
CA PHE A 33 -4.36 -0.93 18.79
C PHE A 33 -3.19 -1.14 17.79
N HIS A 34 -3.12 -2.30 17.13
CA HIS A 34 -2.12 -2.63 16.12
C HIS A 34 -2.60 -2.42 14.69
N ILE A 35 -3.83 -1.95 14.50
CA ILE A 35 -4.36 -1.51 13.21
C ILE A 35 -3.86 -0.07 12.92
N SER A 36 -2.55 0.14 13.05
CA SER A 36 -1.92 1.30 12.45
C SER A 36 -1.78 1.07 10.95
N GLY A 37 -1.88 2.11 10.13
CA GLY A 37 -1.43 2.06 8.74
C GLY A 37 0.10 2.06 8.65
N MET A 38 0.63 2.15 7.43
CA MET A 38 2.02 2.56 7.25
C MET A 38 2.20 4.01 7.69
N LYS A 39 3.37 4.36 8.21
CA LYS A 39 3.72 5.75 8.52
C LYS A 39 4.22 6.45 7.26
N GLU A 40 3.90 7.73 7.11
CA GLU A 40 4.44 8.57 6.05
C GLU A 40 5.97 8.60 6.10
N LYS A 41 6.53 8.67 7.30
CA LYS A 41 7.97 8.69 7.55
C LYS A 41 8.32 7.77 8.72
N GLN A 42 9.39 6.98 8.57
CA GLN A 42 9.91 6.12 9.64
C GLN A 42 11.42 5.86 9.48
N LYS A 43 12.09 5.49 10.57
CA LYS A 43 13.50 5.06 10.52
C LYS A 43 13.64 3.80 9.67
N PHE A 44 14.66 3.75 8.81
CA PHE A 44 14.96 2.61 7.96
C PHE A 44 16.46 2.54 7.64
N ALA A 45 17.11 1.43 7.99
CA ALA A 45 18.57 1.26 7.87
C ALA A 45 19.36 2.42 8.51
N ASN A 46 20.28 3.04 7.77
CA ASN A 46 21.08 4.21 8.19
C ASN A 46 20.36 5.56 7.93
N GLY A 47 19.08 5.54 7.57
CA GLY A 47 18.33 6.72 7.15
C GLY A 47 16.83 6.58 7.42
N GLU A 48 16.03 7.10 6.48
CA GLU A 48 14.57 7.18 6.63
C GLU A 48 13.85 6.57 5.43
N LEU A 49 12.69 5.96 5.66
CA LEU A 49 11.75 5.53 4.62
C LEU A 49 10.60 6.54 4.57
N ILE A 50 10.41 7.16 3.41
CA ILE A 50 9.46 8.23 3.16
C ILE A 50 8.44 7.79 2.10
N ARG A 51 7.16 8.08 2.34
CA ARG A 51 6.02 7.77 1.47
C ARG A 51 5.23 9.05 1.19
N PRO A 52 5.69 9.92 0.27
CA PRO A 52 5.07 11.21 0.05
C PRO A 52 3.66 11.10 -0.56
N LEU A 53 3.37 9.98 -1.22
CA LEU A 53 2.11 9.75 -1.93
C LEU A 53 1.02 9.12 -1.06
N LEU A 54 1.28 8.91 0.23
CA LEU A 54 0.46 8.05 1.08
C LEU A 54 -0.97 8.57 1.31
N SER A 55 -1.17 9.89 1.19
CA SER A 55 -2.45 10.56 1.35
C SER A 55 -3.25 10.69 0.05
N PHE A 56 -2.67 10.27 -1.08
CA PHE A 56 -3.30 10.35 -2.40
C PHE A 56 -3.86 8.98 -2.78
N GLN A 57 -5.01 8.95 -3.44
CA GLN A 57 -5.57 7.73 -4.03
C GLN A 57 -4.92 7.45 -5.38
N LYS A 58 -4.96 6.19 -5.84
CA LYS A 58 -4.46 5.83 -7.18
C LYS A 58 -5.21 6.60 -8.29
N SER A 59 -6.48 6.89 -8.06
CA SER A 59 -7.35 7.69 -8.94
C SER A 59 -6.94 9.16 -9.05
N ASP A 60 -6.18 9.69 -8.09
CA ASP A 60 -5.69 11.08 -8.12
C ASP A 60 -4.53 11.27 -9.12
N PHE A 61 -3.88 10.18 -9.54
CA PHE A 61 -2.74 10.27 -10.44
C PHE A 61 -3.16 10.30 -11.91
N PRO A 62 -2.48 11.11 -12.75
CA PRO A 62 -2.73 11.12 -14.17
C PRO A 62 -2.41 9.76 -14.80
N THR A 63 -3.19 9.38 -15.82
CA THR A 63 -2.90 8.19 -16.62
C THR A 63 -1.65 8.43 -17.46
N ILE A 64 -0.51 7.98 -16.95
CA ILE A 64 0.78 8.01 -17.65
C ILE A 64 1.16 6.56 -17.98
N PHE A 65 1.83 6.36 -19.11
CA PHE A 65 2.41 5.06 -19.44
C PHE A 65 3.33 4.62 -18.30
N HIS A 66 3.02 3.46 -17.75
CA HIS A 66 3.84 2.79 -16.75
C HIS A 66 3.88 1.31 -17.09
N PHE A 67 4.95 0.64 -16.69
CA PHE A 67 5.04 -0.80 -16.83
C PHE A 67 4.23 -1.45 -15.72
N GLU A 68 3.20 -2.23 -16.09
CA GLU A 68 2.48 -3.07 -15.15
C GLU A 68 3.16 -4.43 -15.01
N ASP A 69 3.48 -4.80 -13.78
CA ASP A 69 3.93 -6.15 -13.47
C ASP A 69 2.74 -7.12 -13.64
N TRP A 70 2.93 -8.17 -14.45
CA TRP A 70 1.93 -9.20 -14.74
C TRP A 70 1.46 -9.93 -13.47
N THR A 71 2.32 -10.03 -12.45
CA THR A 71 1.97 -10.65 -11.16
C THR A 71 0.87 -9.88 -10.40
N ASN A 72 0.61 -8.61 -10.75
CA ASN A 72 -0.51 -7.84 -10.18
C ASN A 72 -1.88 -8.44 -10.51
N GLN A 73 -1.97 -9.16 -11.62
CA GLN A 73 -3.19 -9.85 -12.06
C GLN A 73 -3.35 -11.22 -11.37
N GLU A 74 -2.31 -11.69 -10.68
CA GLU A 74 -2.34 -12.97 -9.99
C GLU A 74 -2.80 -12.83 -8.54
N ASN A 75 -3.55 -13.82 -8.07
CA ASN A 75 -4.16 -13.83 -6.74
C ASN A 75 -3.43 -14.77 -5.76
N HIS A 76 -2.15 -15.06 -6.00
CA HIS A 76 -1.32 -15.89 -5.12
C HIS A 76 -1.15 -15.26 -3.73
N TYR A 77 -0.82 -13.96 -3.70
CA TYR A 77 -0.65 -13.21 -2.46
C TYR A 77 -1.99 -12.67 -1.94
N LEU A 78 -2.17 -12.71 -0.61
CA LEU A 78 -3.36 -12.17 0.05
C LEU A 78 -3.63 -10.71 -0.34
N ARG A 79 -2.58 -9.92 -0.51
CA ARG A 79 -2.67 -8.52 -0.89
C ARG A 79 -3.37 -8.33 -2.25
N ASN A 80 -3.00 -9.14 -3.23
CA ASN A 80 -3.61 -9.08 -4.56
C ASN A 80 -5.07 -9.55 -4.53
N ARG A 81 -5.39 -10.61 -3.76
CA ARG A 81 -6.80 -11.01 -3.54
C ARG A 81 -7.64 -9.90 -2.92
N ILE A 82 -7.07 -9.17 -1.97
CA ILE A 82 -7.77 -8.03 -1.35
C ILE A 82 -8.07 -6.96 -2.40
N ARG A 83 -7.08 -6.58 -3.20
CA ARG A 83 -7.20 -5.57 -4.25
C ARG A 83 -8.15 -6.00 -5.38
N ASN A 84 -7.99 -7.21 -5.89
CA ASN A 84 -8.64 -7.66 -7.13
C ASN A 84 -10.04 -8.24 -6.87
N ASP A 85 -10.24 -8.90 -5.73
CA ASP A 85 -11.49 -9.63 -5.45
C ASP A 85 -12.30 -8.93 -4.35
N TYR A 86 -11.68 -8.63 -3.20
CA TYR A 86 -12.45 -8.26 -2.00
C TYR A 86 -12.90 -6.79 -2.00
N PHE A 87 -11.99 -5.86 -2.28
CA PHE A 87 -12.31 -4.43 -2.30
C PHE A 87 -13.36 -4.08 -3.35
N PRO A 88 -13.28 -4.55 -4.61
CA PRO A 88 -14.32 -4.26 -5.60
C PRO A 88 -15.71 -4.75 -5.19
N ILE A 89 -15.79 -5.91 -4.53
CA ILE A 89 -17.07 -6.44 -4.02
C ILE A 89 -17.60 -5.56 -2.88
N LEU A 90 -16.75 -5.19 -1.93
CA LEU A 90 -17.13 -4.35 -0.78
C LEU A 90 -17.58 -2.96 -1.24
N GLU A 91 -16.83 -2.32 -2.13
CA GLU A 91 -17.18 -1.02 -2.69
C GLU A 91 -18.55 -1.06 -3.36
N LYS A 92 -18.80 -2.08 -4.19
CA LYS A 92 -20.10 -2.27 -4.84
C LYS A 92 -21.25 -2.53 -3.86
N LYS A 93 -20.99 -3.19 -2.73
CA LYS A 93 -22.03 -3.53 -1.75
C LYS A 93 -22.32 -2.43 -0.74
N ILE A 94 -21.34 -1.58 -0.43
CA ILE A 94 -21.47 -0.50 0.56
C ILE A 94 -21.98 0.79 -0.07
N HIS A 95 -21.66 1.06 -1.34
CA HIS A 95 -22.09 2.26 -2.06
C HIS A 95 -23.39 2.07 -2.87
N ASN A 96 -24.05 0.93 -2.74
CA ASN A 96 -25.44 0.70 -3.17
C ASN A 96 -26.36 0.76 -1.94
#